data_AF-A0A952K156-F1
#
_entry.id   AF-A0A952K156-F1
#
_cell.length_a   1.000
_cell.length_b   1.000
_cell.length_c   1.000
_cell.angle_alpha   90.00
_cell.angle_beta   90.00
_cell.angle_gamma   90.00
#
_symmetry.space_group_name_H-M   'P 1'
#
loop_
_entity.id
_entity.type
_entity.pdbx_description
1 polymer ?
#
loop_
_entity_poly.entity_id
_entity_poly.type
_entity_poly.pdbx_seq_one_letter_code
_entity_poly.pdbx_strand_id
1 'polypeptide(L)'
;MKNPFQLLILFLLFFFTSATSQTTEASSEPCPNPKKLRGLCMFVDSKEKDPKPQGRFVWKYQRKLLEAACIDVRKDSEEEIGKKIAKVWQENEKSMICNNTKFDVANGNIIKFAVNLKFDEFVIDVAHWKINLNKVDEMDGRTVLDYVQSQIERNKGLPAEPTLKQYYEMLKKAGAKHKSEL
;
A
#
# COMPACT_ATOMS: atom_id res chain seq x y z
N MET A 1 -68.00 -60.02 -6.39
CA MET A 1 -68.50 -59.96 -5.00
C MET A 1 -67.32 -60.06 -4.04
N LYS A 2 -67.35 -59.27 -2.95
CA LYS A 2 -66.43 -59.18 -1.80
C LYS A 2 -65.27 -58.16 -1.90
N ASN A 3 -65.53 -57.01 -1.27
CA ASN A 3 -64.54 -56.13 -0.61
C ASN A 3 -63.73 -56.94 0.42
N PRO A 4 -62.48 -56.55 0.76
CA PRO A 4 -62.31 -55.71 1.96
C PRO A 4 -61.03 -54.82 2.02
N PHE A 5 -60.96 -54.04 3.10
CA PHE A 5 -59.78 -53.36 3.67
C PHE A 5 -59.41 -51.96 3.16
N GLN A 6 -60.21 -50.99 3.60
CA GLN A 6 -59.71 -49.69 4.06
C GLN A 6 -58.96 -49.87 5.40
N LEU A 7 -57.67 -49.61 5.42
CA LEU A 7 -56.96 -49.06 6.58
C LEU A 7 -55.55 -48.64 6.13
N LEU A 8 -55.26 -47.33 6.05
CA LEU A 8 -53.92 -46.86 6.41
C LEU A 8 -53.97 -45.39 6.85
N ILE A 9 -53.41 -45.19 8.03
CA ILE A 9 -53.37 -44.01 8.88
C ILE A 9 -51.94 -43.47 8.82
N LEU A 10 -51.80 -42.13 8.83
CA LEU A 10 -50.59 -41.33 9.17
C LEU A 10 -49.35 -41.52 8.26
N PHE A 11 -48.46 -40.56 8.02
CA PHE A 11 -47.87 -39.53 8.89
C PHE A 11 -47.46 -38.32 8.01
N LEU A 12 -47.99 -37.13 8.28
CA LEU A 12 -47.45 -35.87 7.76
C LEU A 12 -46.25 -35.47 8.63
N LEU A 13 -45.04 -35.86 8.22
CA LEU A 13 -43.79 -35.38 8.81
C LEU A 13 -43.49 -33.98 8.24
N PHE A 14 -43.89 -32.95 8.99
CA PHE A 14 -43.39 -31.59 8.81
C PHE A 14 -41.92 -31.54 9.25
N PHE A 15 -40.99 -31.60 8.30
CA PHE A 15 -39.60 -31.26 8.54
C PHE A 15 -39.50 -29.73 8.69
N PHE A 16 -39.41 -29.26 9.93
CA PHE A 16 -38.97 -27.89 10.22
C PHE A 16 -37.48 -27.78 9.89
N THR A 17 -37.16 -27.28 8.69
CA THR A 17 -35.83 -26.78 8.36
C THR A 17 -35.54 -25.54 9.19
N SER A 18 -34.86 -25.74 10.31
CA SER A 18 -34.32 -24.62 11.09
C SER A 18 -33.20 -23.97 10.27
N ALA A 19 -33.49 -22.81 9.70
CA ALA A 19 -32.48 -21.95 9.10
C ALA A 19 -31.62 -21.36 10.21
N THR A 20 -30.47 -21.97 10.48
CA THR A 20 -29.45 -21.38 11.33
C THR A 20 -28.80 -20.23 10.56
N SER A 21 -29.22 -18.99 10.85
CA SER A 21 -28.45 -17.80 10.49
C SER A 21 -27.14 -17.82 11.24
N GLN A 22 -26.08 -18.31 10.59
CA GLN A 22 -24.72 -18.04 11.02
C GLN A 22 -24.43 -16.56 10.73
N THR A 23 -24.57 -15.74 11.75
CA THR A 23 -23.96 -14.41 11.79
C THR A 23 -22.45 -14.62 11.73
N THR A 24 -21.86 -14.46 10.55
CA THR A 24 -20.42 -14.36 10.40
C THR A 24 -19.98 -13.10 11.14
N GLU A 25 -19.57 -13.26 12.40
CA GLU A 25 -18.79 -12.25 13.09
C GLU A 25 -17.54 -11.99 12.24
N ALA A 26 -17.51 -10.82 11.60
CA ALA A 26 -16.34 -10.34 10.90
C ALA A 26 -15.23 -10.24 11.94
N SER A 27 -14.36 -11.25 11.99
CA SER A 27 -13.10 -11.22 12.73
C SER A 27 -12.37 -9.94 12.31
N SER A 28 -12.47 -8.89 13.12
CA SER A 28 -11.78 -7.64 12.88
C SER A 28 -10.30 -7.92 13.03
N GLU A 29 -9.58 -8.01 11.91
CA GLU A 29 -8.12 -8.11 11.94
C GLU A 29 -7.56 -6.97 12.82
N PRO A 30 -6.53 -7.23 13.63
CA PRO A 30 -5.96 -6.20 14.50
C PRO A 30 -5.42 -5.03 13.66
N CYS A 31 -5.72 -3.81 14.11
CA CYS A 31 -5.33 -2.55 13.48
C CYS A 31 -4.26 -1.83 14.33
N PRO A 32 -3.16 -1.34 13.73
CA PRO A 32 -2.76 -1.48 12.31
C PRO A 32 -2.38 -2.92 11.92
N ASN A 33 -2.52 -3.27 10.64
CA ASN A 33 -2.21 -4.60 10.10
C ASN A 33 -1.03 -4.56 9.10
N PRO A 34 0.23 -4.60 9.56
CA PRO A 34 1.40 -4.51 8.69
C PRO A 34 1.54 -5.69 7.71
N LYS A 35 0.84 -6.82 7.93
CA LYS A 35 0.83 -7.93 6.96
C LYS A 35 0.28 -7.52 5.60
N LYS A 36 -0.56 -6.48 5.54
CA LYS A 36 -1.09 -5.92 4.28
C LYS A 36 -0.01 -5.24 3.44
N LEU A 37 1.13 -4.86 4.02
CA LEU A 37 2.28 -4.28 3.33
C LEU A 37 3.10 -5.31 2.55
N ARG A 38 2.84 -6.62 2.73
CA ARG A 38 3.56 -7.67 2.01
C ARG A 38 3.40 -7.47 0.50
N GLY A 39 4.54 -7.44 -0.20
CA GLY A 39 4.57 -7.24 -1.64
C GLY A 39 4.37 -5.78 -2.09
N LEU A 40 4.48 -4.80 -1.18
CA LEU A 40 4.35 -3.38 -1.55
C LEU A 40 5.26 -2.99 -2.72
N CYS A 41 6.51 -3.44 -2.72
CA CYS A 41 7.45 -3.22 -3.85
C CYS A 41 6.93 -3.75 -5.19
N MET A 42 6.22 -4.89 -5.21
CA MET A 42 5.64 -5.44 -6.43
C MET A 42 4.53 -4.54 -6.98
N PHE A 43 3.72 -3.95 -6.10
CA PHE A 43 2.66 -3.02 -6.51
C PHE A 43 3.21 -1.65 -6.95
N VAL A 44 4.37 -1.25 -6.43
CA VAL A 44 5.11 -0.07 -6.93
C VAL A 44 5.74 -0.36 -8.29
N ASP A 45 6.32 -1.54 -8.50
CA ASP A 45 6.89 -1.97 -9.79
C ASP A 45 5.83 -2.09 -10.88
N SER A 46 4.69 -2.72 -10.57
CA SER A 46 3.64 -2.97 -11.56
C SER A 46 2.88 -1.71 -11.98
N LYS A 47 2.94 -0.64 -11.17
CA LYS A 47 2.13 0.58 -11.34
C LYS A 47 0.68 0.23 -11.68
N GLU A 48 0.11 -0.73 -10.96
CA GLU A 48 -1.21 -1.24 -11.30
C GLU A 48 -2.30 -0.41 -10.62
N LYS A 49 -3.32 0.00 -11.40
CA LYS A 49 -4.51 0.65 -10.87
C LYS A 49 -5.30 -0.30 -9.97
N ASP A 50 -5.93 0.26 -8.95
CA ASP A 50 -6.84 -0.50 -8.10
C ASP A 50 -8.15 -0.77 -8.84
N PRO A 51 -8.61 -2.03 -8.97
CA PRO A 51 -9.94 -2.32 -9.52
C PRO A 51 -11.10 -1.81 -8.64
N LYS A 52 -10.83 -1.44 -7.38
CA LYS A 52 -11.78 -0.91 -6.40
C LYS A 52 -11.19 0.34 -5.73
N PRO A 53 -11.03 1.45 -6.48
CA PRO A 53 -10.43 2.66 -5.97
C PRO A 53 -11.27 3.24 -4.82
N GLN A 54 -10.62 3.94 -3.90
CA GLN A 54 -11.27 4.59 -2.77
C GLN A 54 -11.02 6.09 -2.83
N GLY A 55 -12.01 6.88 -3.26
CA GLY A 55 -11.83 8.32 -3.45
C GLY A 55 -10.70 8.64 -4.43
N ARG A 56 -9.70 9.42 -3.99
CA ARG A 56 -8.52 9.77 -4.80
C ARG A 56 -7.46 8.67 -4.91
N PHE A 57 -7.62 7.57 -4.18
CA PHE A 57 -6.65 6.48 -4.15
C PHE A 57 -6.97 5.44 -5.24
N VAL A 58 -6.29 5.58 -6.38
CA VAL A 58 -6.51 4.82 -7.62
C VAL A 58 -5.48 3.74 -7.90
N TRP A 59 -4.45 3.57 -7.07
CA TRP A 59 -3.36 2.62 -7.26
C TRP A 59 -3.38 1.51 -6.21
N LYS A 60 -2.98 0.29 -6.59
CA LYS A 60 -2.99 -0.86 -5.66
C LYS A 60 -2.09 -0.66 -4.45
N TYR A 61 -0.94 0.00 -4.60
CA TYR A 61 -0.05 0.27 -3.45
C TYR A 61 -0.73 1.17 -2.41
N GLN A 62 -1.56 2.12 -2.85
CA GLN A 62 -2.30 3.01 -1.95
C GLN A 62 -3.27 2.19 -1.11
N ARG A 63 -4.08 1.30 -1.72
CA ARG A 63 -4.97 0.41 -0.95
C ARG A 63 -4.21 -0.43 0.07
N LYS A 64 -3.01 -0.94 -0.26
CA LYS A 64 -2.20 -1.68 0.72
C LYS A 64 -1.82 -0.84 1.93
N LEU A 65 -1.44 0.42 1.72
CA LEU A 65 -1.13 1.35 2.80
C LEU A 65 -2.38 1.75 3.60
N LEU A 66 -3.51 2.02 2.92
CA LEU A 66 -4.79 2.32 3.57
C LEU A 66 -5.29 1.15 4.44
N GLU A 67 -5.24 -0.08 3.92
CA GLU A 67 -5.61 -1.30 4.65
C GLU A 67 -4.67 -1.55 5.84
N ALA A 68 -3.36 -1.37 5.65
CA ALA A 68 -2.39 -1.56 6.72
C ALA A 68 -2.58 -0.55 7.87
N ALA A 69 -2.91 0.70 7.52
CA ALA A 69 -3.12 1.79 8.46
C ALA A 69 -4.55 1.92 8.98
N CYS A 70 -5.46 1.03 8.55
CA CYS A 70 -6.87 1.02 8.92
C CYS A 70 -7.55 2.39 8.70
N ILE A 71 -7.33 2.93 7.51
CA ILE A 71 -7.87 4.23 7.11
C ILE A 71 -9.30 4.07 6.62
N ASP A 72 -10.17 4.97 7.08
CA ASP A 72 -11.52 5.15 6.54
C ASP A 72 -11.53 6.43 5.71
N VAL A 73 -11.39 6.31 4.39
CA VAL A 73 -11.32 7.46 3.47
C VAL A 73 -12.56 8.35 3.47
N ARG A 74 -13.67 7.91 4.09
CA ARG A 74 -14.90 8.71 4.21
C ARG A 74 -14.93 9.54 5.50
N LYS A 75 -14.10 9.20 6.49
CA LYS A 75 -14.09 9.83 7.82
C LYS A 75 -12.78 10.53 8.13
N ASP A 76 -11.66 9.95 7.72
CA ASP A 76 -10.34 10.49 7.98
C ASP A 76 -10.08 11.68 7.05
N SER A 77 -9.60 12.78 7.62
CA SER A 77 -9.09 13.91 6.84
C SER A 77 -7.78 13.54 6.15
N GLU A 78 -7.39 14.30 5.13
CA GLU A 78 -6.09 14.10 4.45
C GLU A 78 -4.89 14.16 5.41
N GLU A 79 -4.97 15.02 6.43
CA GLU A 79 -3.95 15.11 7.46
C GLU A 79 -3.88 13.83 8.32
N GLU A 80 -5.04 13.30 8.74
CA GLU A 80 -5.10 12.06 9.53
C GLU A 80 -4.68 10.83 8.71
N ILE A 81 -5.03 10.79 7.43
CA ILE A 81 -4.55 9.78 6.48
C ILE A 81 -3.01 9.79 6.45
N GLY A 82 -2.41 10.96 6.27
CA GLY A 82 -0.96 11.12 6.25
C GLY A 82 -0.31 10.65 7.56
N LYS A 83 -0.83 11.07 8.72
CA LYS A 83 -0.32 10.65 10.03
C LYS A 83 -0.38 9.14 10.23
N LYS A 84 -1.52 8.51 9.89
CA LYS A 84 -1.70 7.05 10.04
C LYS A 84 -0.75 6.28 9.12
N ILE A 85 -0.60 6.71 7.86
CA ILE A 85 0.36 6.09 6.93
C ILE A 85 1.79 6.26 7.45
N ALA A 86 2.18 7.47 7.86
CA ALA A 86 3.53 7.73 8.36
C ALA A 86 3.88 6.88 9.58
N LYS A 87 2.93 6.69 10.51
CA LYS A 87 3.11 5.82 11.66
C LYS A 87 3.37 4.37 11.24
N VAL A 88 2.50 3.79 10.40
CA VAL A 88 2.67 2.42 9.90
C VAL A 88 3.96 2.29 9.10
N TRP A 89 4.30 3.30 8.32
CA TRP A 89 5.55 3.33 7.56
C TRP A 89 6.75 3.24 8.49
N GLN A 90 6.85 4.14 9.47
CA GLN A 90 7.96 4.20 10.42
C GLN A 90 8.17 2.89 11.17
N GLU A 91 7.08 2.26 11.63
CA GLU A 91 7.12 1.00 12.37
C GLU A 91 7.57 -0.20 11.51
N ASN A 92 7.41 -0.11 10.18
CA ASN A 92 7.63 -1.24 9.26
C ASN A 92 8.70 -0.96 8.20
N GLU A 93 9.36 0.18 8.25
CA GLU A 93 10.24 0.69 7.20
C GLU A 93 11.40 -0.24 6.87
N LYS A 94 11.91 -0.98 7.87
CA LYS A 94 12.99 -1.98 7.67
C LYS A 94 12.55 -3.14 6.77
N SER A 95 11.27 -3.44 6.71
CA SER A 95 10.70 -4.49 5.87
C SER A 95 10.23 -4.00 4.50
N MET A 96 10.16 -2.67 4.30
CA MET A 96 9.76 -2.02 3.04
C MET A 96 10.96 -1.83 2.10
N ILE A 97 11.73 -2.90 1.90
CA ILE A 97 12.90 -2.93 1.01
C ILE A 97 12.53 -3.57 -0.33
N CYS A 98 13.08 -3.04 -1.41
CA CYS A 98 12.86 -3.56 -2.76
C CYS A 98 14.15 -4.15 -3.31
N ASN A 99 14.07 -5.40 -3.75
CA ASN A 99 15.15 -6.09 -4.44
C ASN A 99 14.65 -6.48 -5.84
N ASN A 100 15.05 -5.72 -6.86
CA ASN A 100 14.58 -5.87 -8.23
C ASN A 100 15.75 -5.64 -9.19
N THR A 101 15.86 -6.44 -10.24
CA THR A 101 16.96 -6.35 -11.22
C THR A 101 16.98 -5.05 -12.02
N LYS A 102 15.87 -4.31 -12.05
CA LYS A 102 15.78 -2.98 -12.67
C LYS A 102 16.25 -1.85 -11.75
N PHE A 103 16.65 -2.15 -10.52
CA PHE A 103 17.05 -1.19 -9.51
C PHE A 103 18.54 -1.31 -9.20
N ASP A 104 19.25 -0.19 -9.19
CA ASP A 104 20.69 -0.11 -8.97
C ASP A 104 21.10 -0.17 -7.48
N VAL A 105 20.14 -0.26 -6.57
CA VAL A 105 20.38 -0.42 -5.12
C VAL A 105 19.77 -1.74 -4.67
N ALA A 106 20.61 -2.74 -4.44
CA ALA A 106 20.17 -4.03 -3.90
C ALA A 106 19.52 -3.83 -2.52
N ASN A 107 18.35 -4.43 -2.29
CA ASN A 107 17.56 -4.26 -1.05
C ASN A 107 17.31 -2.79 -0.66
N GLY A 108 17.25 -1.89 -1.65
CA GLY A 108 17.13 -0.46 -1.38
C GLY A 108 15.73 -0.06 -0.91
N ASN A 109 15.66 1.14 -0.35
CA ASN A 109 14.42 1.78 0.10
C ASN A 109 13.41 1.93 -1.06
N ILE A 110 12.13 1.62 -0.78
CA ILE A 110 11.05 1.68 -1.77
C ILE A 110 10.83 3.04 -2.43
N ILE A 111 11.16 4.14 -1.75
CA ILE A 111 11.05 5.50 -2.31
C ILE A 111 12.11 5.71 -3.40
N LYS A 112 13.35 5.27 -3.17
CA LYS A 112 14.40 5.29 -4.20
C LYS A 112 14.04 4.40 -5.39
N PHE A 113 13.42 3.26 -5.11
CA PHE A 113 12.91 2.39 -6.16
C PHE A 113 11.81 3.08 -7.00
N ALA A 114 10.87 3.78 -6.36
CA ALA A 114 9.85 4.56 -7.08
C ALA A 114 10.45 5.69 -7.93
N VAL A 115 11.49 6.38 -7.43
CA VAL A 115 12.26 7.37 -8.20
C VAL A 115 12.92 6.72 -9.42
N ASN A 116 13.55 5.56 -9.25
CA ASN A 116 14.16 4.81 -10.36
C ASN A 116 13.17 4.47 -11.46
N LEU A 117 11.95 4.09 -11.07
CA LEU A 117 10.85 3.76 -11.97
C LEU A 117 10.16 4.99 -12.58
N LYS A 118 10.45 6.20 -12.09
CA LYS A 118 9.72 7.43 -12.42
C LYS A 118 8.21 7.22 -12.20
N PHE A 119 7.84 6.81 -11.00
CA PHE A 119 6.44 6.63 -10.61
C PHE A 119 5.94 7.89 -9.89
N ASP A 120 5.49 8.88 -10.67
CA ASP A 120 5.13 10.22 -10.19
C ASP A 120 4.18 10.17 -8.99
N GLU A 121 3.09 9.40 -9.09
CA GLU A 121 2.04 9.37 -8.07
C GLU A 121 2.56 8.83 -6.75
N PHE A 122 3.45 7.83 -6.77
CA PHE A 122 4.04 7.32 -5.53
C PHE A 122 4.95 8.37 -4.88
N VAL A 123 5.79 9.06 -5.67
CA VAL A 123 6.70 10.08 -5.14
C VAL A 123 5.92 11.29 -4.60
N ILE A 124 4.82 11.67 -5.25
CA ILE A 124 3.90 12.71 -4.77
C ILE A 124 3.25 12.31 -3.45
N ASP A 125 2.74 11.09 -3.37
CA ASP A 125 2.05 10.62 -2.17
C ASP A 125 2.96 10.55 -0.95
N VAL A 126 4.19 10.03 -1.09
CA VAL A 126 5.13 9.99 0.05
C VAL A 126 5.52 11.38 0.53
N ALA A 127 5.60 12.37 -0.37
CA ALA A 127 5.84 13.76 -0.01
C ALA A 127 4.66 14.35 0.79
N HIS A 128 3.42 13.96 0.47
CA HIS A 128 2.23 14.43 1.16
C HIS A 128 1.99 13.74 2.51
N TRP A 129 2.31 12.45 2.64
CA TRP A 129 2.08 11.70 3.88
C TRP A 129 3.04 12.04 5.01
N LYS A 130 4.01 12.93 4.79
CA LYS A 130 4.99 13.38 5.80
C LYS A 130 5.75 12.22 6.45
N ILE A 131 6.04 11.17 5.68
CA ILE A 131 6.90 10.07 6.14
C ILE A 131 8.34 10.58 6.33
N ASN A 132 9.15 9.88 7.12
CA ASN A 132 10.55 10.26 7.27
C ASN A 132 11.33 10.05 5.95
N LEU A 133 11.61 11.13 5.23
CA LEU A 133 12.38 11.10 3.98
C LEU A 133 13.90 11.09 4.19
N ASN A 134 14.35 11.21 5.45
CA ASN A 134 15.76 11.40 5.82
C ASN A 134 16.45 10.09 6.22
N LYS A 135 15.85 8.94 5.91
CA LYS A 135 16.51 7.65 6.10
C LYS A 135 17.72 7.53 5.19
N VAL A 136 18.86 7.22 5.80
CA VAL A 136 20.04 6.73 5.09
C VAL A 136 19.83 5.24 4.84
N ASP A 137 19.86 4.85 3.57
CA ASP A 137 19.80 3.46 3.17
C ASP A 137 21.14 2.80 3.45
N GLU A 138 21.13 1.66 4.16
CA GLU A 138 22.35 0.96 4.57
C GLU A 138 23.14 0.42 3.38
N MET A 139 22.45 0.14 2.26
CA MET A 139 23.02 -0.56 1.12
C MET A 139 23.91 0.32 0.24
N ASP A 140 23.62 1.62 0.16
CA ASP A 140 24.40 2.58 -0.63
C ASP A 140 24.87 3.80 0.18
N GLY A 141 24.48 3.88 1.45
CA GLY A 141 24.83 4.98 2.35
C GLY A 141 24.24 6.33 1.96
N ARG A 142 23.17 6.38 1.16
CA ARG A 142 22.54 7.61 0.63
C ARG A 142 21.12 7.82 1.19
N THR A 143 20.69 9.07 1.35
CA THR A 143 19.26 9.38 1.51
C THR A 143 18.51 9.28 0.18
N VAL A 144 17.19 9.45 0.18
CA VAL A 144 16.43 9.58 -1.06
C VAL A 144 16.88 10.80 -1.88
N LEU A 145 17.23 11.91 -1.23
CA LEU A 145 17.62 13.14 -1.92
C LEU A 145 19.00 13.01 -2.58
N ASP A 146 19.95 12.37 -1.89
CA ASP A 146 21.25 11.98 -2.45
C ASP A 146 21.07 11.07 -3.68
N TYR A 147 20.15 10.10 -3.59
CA TYR A 147 19.86 9.19 -4.68
C TYR A 147 19.27 9.91 -5.90
N VAL A 148 18.27 10.76 -5.70
CA VAL A 148 17.66 11.57 -6.78
C VAL A 148 18.71 12.44 -7.45
N GLN A 149 19.57 13.12 -6.68
CA GLN A 149 20.66 13.93 -7.24
C GLN A 149 21.60 13.10 -8.12
N SER A 150 21.99 11.90 -7.67
CA SER A 150 22.81 10.99 -8.49
C SER A 150 22.11 10.53 -9.77
N GLN A 151 20.78 10.42 -9.75
CA GLN A 151 19.98 10.09 -10.93
C GLN A 151 19.90 11.27 -11.90
N ILE A 152 19.80 12.51 -11.41
CA ILE A 152 19.88 13.72 -12.24
C ILE A 152 21.19 13.77 -13.00
N GLU A 153 22.33 13.62 -12.31
CA GLU A 153 23.64 13.67 -12.95
C GLU A 153 23.83 12.57 -14.00
N ARG A 154 23.37 11.34 -13.71
CA ARG A 154 23.42 10.22 -14.66
C ARG A 154 22.51 10.40 -15.88
N ASN A 155 21.45 11.20 -15.76
CA ASN A 155 20.48 11.42 -16.83
C ASN A 155 20.58 12.82 -17.44
N LYS A 156 21.70 13.52 -17.23
CA LYS A 156 21.91 14.88 -17.74
C LYS A 156 21.78 14.94 -19.26
N GLY A 157 20.92 15.83 -19.74
CA GLY A 157 20.57 16.00 -21.16
C GLY A 157 19.58 14.95 -21.69
N LEU A 158 19.15 13.98 -20.88
CA LEU A 158 18.19 12.96 -21.29
C LEU A 158 16.74 13.35 -20.94
N PRO A 159 15.72 12.78 -21.60
CA PRO A 159 14.32 13.09 -21.34
C PRO A 159 13.85 12.89 -19.88
N ALA A 160 14.57 12.09 -19.08
CA ALA A 160 14.24 11.84 -17.68
C ALA A 160 14.70 12.97 -16.73
N GLU A 161 15.63 13.83 -17.14
CA GLU A 161 16.20 14.87 -16.26
C GLU A 161 15.14 15.83 -15.67
N PRO A 162 14.17 16.37 -16.44
CA PRO A 162 13.19 17.31 -15.89
C PRO A 162 12.33 16.69 -14.79
N THR A 163 11.87 15.45 -14.97
CA THR A 163 11.10 14.71 -13.96
C THR A 163 11.92 14.50 -12.68
N LEU A 164 13.20 14.12 -12.82
CA LEU A 164 14.08 13.90 -11.67
C LEU A 164 14.36 15.20 -10.91
N LYS A 165 14.52 16.34 -11.61
CA LYS A 165 14.60 17.67 -10.98
C LYS A 165 13.33 18.03 -10.23
N GLN A 166 12.16 17.76 -10.83
CA GLN A 166 10.88 17.98 -10.15
C GLN A 166 10.75 17.13 -8.88
N TYR A 167 11.15 15.86 -8.91
CA TYR A 167 11.18 15.01 -7.72
C TYR A 167 12.11 15.56 -6.66
N TYR A 168 13.31 16.02 -7.04
CA TYR A 168 14.27 16.60 -6.12
C TYR A 168 13.66 17.79 -5.37
N GLU A 169 13.11 18.76 -6.09
CA GLU A 169 12.51 19.95 -5.48
C GLU A 169 11.30 19.61 -4.60
N MET A 170 10.44 18.70 -5.06
CA MET A 170 9.27 18.26 -4.30
C MET A 170 9.65 17.56 -3.00
N LEU A 171 10.60 16.62 -3.05
CA LEU A 171 11.07 15.90 -1.86
C LEU A 171 11.79 16.83 -0.89
N LYS A 172 12.62 17.75 -1.41
CA LYS A 172 13.30 18.77 -0.60
C LYS A 172 12.30 19.68 0.11
N LYS A 173 11.26 20.15 -0.59
CA LYS A 173 10.16 20.93 0.01
C LYS A 173 9.37 20.14 1.06
N ALA A 174 9.27 18.82 0.90
CA ALA A 174 8.67 17.92 1.88
C ALA A 174 9.60 17.60 3.08
N GLY A 175 10.79 18.19 3.14
CA GLY A 175 11.73 18.05 4.26
C GLY A 175 12.79 16.95 4.08
N ALA A 176 12.91 16.37 2.88
CA ALA A 176 14.04 15.52 2.55
C ALA A 176 15.34 16.34 2.56
N LYS A 177 16.41 15.71 3.02
CA LYS A 177 17.74 16.26 3.17
C LYS A 177 18.77 15.30 2.58
N HIS A 178 19.89 15.85 2.14
CA HIS A 178 21.09 15.09 1.88
C HIS A 178 21.64 14.50 3.17
N LYS A 179 22.37 13.38 3.08
CA LYS A 179 23.03 12.79 4.25
C LYS A 179 23.93 13.77 4.99
N SER A 180 24.58 14.69 4.27
CA SER A 180 25.45 15.73 4.84
C SER A 180 24.72 16.79 5.65
N GLU A 181 23.39 16.86 5.57
CA GLU A 181 22.54 17.85 6.25
C GLU A 181 21.77 17.24 7.44
N LEU A 182 22.02 15.96 7.76
CA LEU A 182 21.39 15.22 8.85
C LEU A 182 22.08 15.42 10.19
#